data_AF-A0AA38XRS8-F1
#
_entry.id   AF-A0AA38XRS8-F1
#
_cell.length_a   1.000
_cell.length_b   1.000
_cell.length_c   1.000
_cell.angle_alpha   90.00
_cell.angle_beta   90.00
_cell.angle_gamma   90.00
#
_symmetry.space_group_name_H-M   'P 1'
#
loop_
_entity.id
_entity.type
_entity.pdbx_description
1 polymer ?
#
loop_
_entity_poly.entity_id
_entity_poly.type
_entity_poly.pdbx_seq_one_letter_code
_entity_poly.pdbx_strand_id
1 'polypeptide(L)'
;MTLSPLFPRLAPLALALASAPLAAQEFAPSAEASPAACAAITTDAARLACYDRQFGRTPQTTAEADAAAEAAAQARRTQRDSTRVSQGEEKLRERVSDLFRSEAPDSALANAGRGSLLDSRWELAEDSKLGPFQLRAYKPVYLLPAFWTSDRNTMPHSPNPANSVTTPQVLDSAELKFQISFKTKIAENLFGDNGDIWAGYTQSSRWQAYNGEDSRPFRETNYEPEVMMVFRNGYSIGGWRGRMTGISLNHQSNGRADPLSRSWNRVILNVGLDRENWALVLRPWYRIPETRSDDNNPDIEDYMGRGDATLTWNHKGHEVSLMARHSLRTGDRSHGALQLDYGFPISNLLRGHVQIFDGYGESLIDYNHKATYVGVGVSLLECNSRGALKLIRDAGIEPVVIEYLGNPPDVATLRQVLAESGLAAAGLVRSKEPEFAALGLQGSDDDALLAAMATHPRLINRPVVRTAKGTRLCRPPETVLEIL
;
A
#
# COMPACT_ATOMS: atom_id res chain seq x y z
N MET A 1 44.69 -63.32 -2.38
CA MET A 1 43.67 -63.70 -1.38
C MET A 1 43.16 -62.40 -0.78
N THR A 2 42.04 -61.87 -1.30
CA THR A 2 40.66 -62.01 -0.76
C THR A 2 40.44 -61.23 0.54
N LEU A 3 39.39 -60.43 0.76
CA LEU A 3 38.36 -59.73 -0.02
C LEU A 3 37.34 -59.22 1.04
N SER A 4 37.00 -57.92 1.07
CA SER A 4 35.84 -57.35 1.79
C SER A 4 35.80 -57.54 3.33
N PRO A 5 34.85 -56.94 4.09
CA PRO A 5 33.71 -56.06 3.74
C PRO A 5 33.87 -54.64 4.39
N LEU A 6 32.90 -53.70 4.47
CA LEU A 6 31.46 -53.65 4.12
C LEU A 6 31.08 -52.17 3.82
N PHE A 7 30.09 -51.92 2.94
CA PHE A 7 29.36 -50.63 2.84
C PHE A 7 27.85 -50.91 2.64
N PRO A 8 26.93 -50.26 3.39
CA PRO A 8 25.50 -50.42 3.17
C PRO A 8 25.04 -49.60 1.95
N ARG A 9 24.33 -50.25 1.03
CA ARG A 9 23.66 -49.58 -0.10
C ARG A 9 22.30 -49.05 0.35
N LEU A 10 22.06 -47.75 0.20
CA LEU A 10 20.71 -47.17 0.18
C LEU A 10 20.36 -46.84 -1.27
N ALA A 11 19.28 -47.42 -1.78
CA ALA A 11 18.79 -47.19 -3.13
C ALA A 11 17.85 -45.97 -3.18
N PRO A 12 17.90 -45.14 -4.23
CA PRO A 12 16.93 -44.07 -4.42
C PRO A 12 15.62 -44.66 -4.97
N LEU A 13 14.53 -44.57 -4.21
CA LEU A 13 13.20 -44.93 -4.70
C LEU A 13 12.64 -43.78 -5.55
N ALA A 14 12.75 -43.90 -6.87
CA ALA A 14 12.20 -42.92 -7.80
C ALA A 14 10.66 -43.05 -7.88
N LEU A 15 9.93 -42.09 -7.32
CA LEU A 15 8.47 -42.01 -7.44
C LEU A 15 8.10 -41.07 -8.59
N ALA A 16 7.89 -41.64 -9.78
CA ALA A 16 7.44 -40.90 -10.95
C ALA A 16 5.91 -40.70 -10.92
N LEU A 17 5.46 -39.52 -10.52
CA LEU A 17 4.06 -39.09 -10.67
C LEU A 17 3.90 -38.31 -11.98
N ALA A 18 3.40 -38.98 -13.01
CA ALA A 18 3.04 -38.36 -14.28
C ALA A 18 1.77 -37.51 -14.11
N SER A 19 1.92 -36.19 -14.10
CA SER A 19 0.81 -35.24 -14.16
C SER A 19 0.51 -34.89 -15.61
N ALA A 20 -0.55 -35.49 -16.17
CA ALA A 20 -1.14 -35.01 -17.42
C ALA A 20 -1.95 -33.73 -17.14
N PRO A 21 -1.82 -32.66 -17.95
CA PRO A 21 -2.64 -31.47 -17.76
C PRO A 21 -4.05 -31.72 -18.30
N LEU A 22 -5.06 -31.70 -17.42
CA LEU A 22 -6.43 -31.41 -17.87
C LEU A 22 -6.49 -29.93 -18.26
N ALA A 23 -6.41 -29.66 -19.55
CA ALA A 23 -6.75 -28.35 -20.09
C ALA A 23 -8.27 -28.17 -20.02
N ALA A 24 -8.74 -27.39 -19.04
CA ALA A 24 -10.10 -26.85 -19.08
C ALA A 24 -10.16 -25.82 -20.22
N GLN A 25 -10.81 -26.18 -21.34
CA GLN A 25 -11.10 -25.23 -22.41
C GLN A 25 -12.25 -24.33 -21.98
N GLU A 26 -11.94 -23.14 -21.47
CA GLU A 26 -12.92 -22.07 -21.42
C GLU A 26 -13.35 -21.71 -22.85
N PHE A 27 -14.67 -21.60 -23.05
CA PHE A 27 -15.25 -21.32 -24.36
C PHE A 27 -15.06 -19.84 -24.71
N ALA A 28 -13.88 -19.50 -25.23
CA ALA A 28 -13.56 -18.16 -25.67
C ALA A 28 -14.49 -17.76 -26.84
N PRO A 29 -15.31 -16.69 -26.72
CA PRO A 29 -16.06 -16.18 -27.87
C PRO A 29 -15.08 -15.74 -28.97
N SER A 30 -15.44 -16.05 -30.22
CA SER A 30 -14.64 -15.75 -31.40
C SER A 30 -14.50 -14.24 -31.64
N ALA A 31 -13.47 -13.84 -32.38
CA ALA A 31 -13.22 -12.45 -32.77
C ALA A 31 -14.24 -11.87 -33.78
N GLU A 32 -15.33 -12.59 -34.05
CA GLU A 32 -16.39 -12.25 -35.02
C GLU A 32 -17.78 -12.10 -34.34
N ALA A 33 -17.82 -12.09 -33.01
CA ALA A 33 -19.06 -12.10 -32.23
C ALA A 33 -19.78 -10.74 -32.23
N SER A 34 -20.78 -10.59 -33.11
CA SER A 34 -21.56 -9.34 -33.27
C SER A 34 -21.98 -8.66 -31.93
N PRO A 35 -22.17 -7.32 -31.88
CA PRO A 35 -22.50 -6.61 -30.64
C PRO A 35 -23.78 -7.11 -29.93
N ALA A 36 -24.72 -7.68 -30.69
CA ALA A 36 -25.91 -8.33 -30.13
C ALA A 36 -25.61 -9.69 -29.47
N ALA A 37 -24.62 -10.44 -29.98
CA ALA A 37 -24.13 -11.66 -29.34
C ALA A 37 -23.41 -11.33 -28.03
N CYS A 38 -22.60 -10.27 -27.98
CA CYS A 38 -22.00 -9.80 -26.73
C CYS A 38 -23.06 -9.34 -25.71
N ALA A 39 -24.14 -8.70 -26.14
CA ALA A 39 -25.26 -8.30 -25.26
C ALA A 39 -25.89 -9.49 -24.53
N ALA A 40 -26.01 -10.63 -25.23
CA ALA A 40 -26.56 -11.89 -24.73
C ALA A 40 -25.63 -12.65 -23.78
N ILE A 41 -24.37 -12.25 -23.64
CA ILE A 41 -23.47 -12.82 -22.63
C ILE A 41 -23.92 -12.35 -21.25
N THR A 42 -24.24 -13.31 -20.40
CA THR A 42 -24.89 -13.11 -19.09
C THR A 42 -23.94 -12.67 -17.97
N THR A 43 -22.63 -12.72 -18.21
CA THR A 43 -21.59 -12.32 -17.24
C THR A 43 -20.98 -10.99 -17.68
N ASP A 44 -20.97 -9.98 -16.83
CA ASP A 44 -20.46 -8.65 -17.20
C ASP A 44 -18.99 -8.67 -17.61
N ALA A 45 -18.18 -9.53 -16.99
CA ALA A 45 -16.78 -9.71 -17.35
C ALA A 45 -16.60 -10.31 -18.76
N ALA A 46 -17.36 -11.35 -19.13
CA ALA A 46 -17.25 -11.95 -20.47
C ALA A 46 -18.03 -11.14 -21.53
N ARG A 47 -19.05 -10.37 -21.12
CA ARG A 47 -19.77 -9.40 -21.96
C ARG A 47 -18.90 -8.19 -22.27
N LEU A 48 -18.25 -7.62 -21.27
CA LEU A 48 -17.25 -6.59 -21.45
C LEU A 48 -16.07 -7.14 -22.25
N ALA A 49 -15.50 -8.30 -21.91
CA ALA A 49 -14.43 -8.92 -22.71
C ALA A 49 -14.87 -9.28 -24.16
N CYS A 50 -16.15 -9.55 -24.40
CA CYS A 50 -16.69 -9.73 -25.75
C CYS A 50 -16.84 -8.40 -26.48
N TYR A 51 -17.40 -7.36 -25.84
CA TYR A 51 -17.43 -6.01 -26.42
C TYR A 51 -16.03 -5.47 -26.66
N ASP A 52 -15.11 -5.74 -25.74
CA ASP A 52 -13.71 -5.38 -25.83
C ASP A 52 -13.05 -6.14 -26.99
N ARG A 53 -13.27 -7.46 -27.17
CA ARG A 53 -12.82 -8.15 -28.40
C ARG A 53 -13.49 -7.64 -29.68
N GLN A 54 -14.79 -7.39 -29.65
CA GLN A 54 -15.63 -7.01 -30.80
C GLN A 54 -15.39 -5.56 -31.25
N PHE A 55 -14.95 -4.70 -30.34
CA PHE A 55 -14.56 -3.30 -30.59
C PHE A 55 -13.04 -3.07 -30.46
N GLY A 56 -12.23 -4.13 -30.27
CA GLY A 56 -10.77 -4.07 -30.19
C GLY A 56 -10.18 -3.38 -28.96
N ARG A 57 -10.93 -3.23 -27.87
CA ARG A 57 -10.45 -2.74 -26.58
C ARG A 57 -9.71 -3.86 -25.82
N THR A 58 -8.67 -3.49 -25.09
CA THR A 58 -7.97 -4.38 -24.15
C THR A 58 -7.75 -3.60 -22.85
N PRO A 59 -7.89 -4.21 -21.65
CA PRO A 59 -7.56 -3.54 -20.39
C PRO A 59 -6.09 -3.11 -20.39
N GLN A 60 -5.87 -1.80 -20.50
CA GLN A 60 -4.55 -1.23 -20.71
C GLN A 60 -3.60 -1.52 -19.53
N THR A 61 -2.59 -2.34 -19.78
CA THR A 61 -1.50 -2.66 -18.85
C THR A 61 -0.66 -1.41 -18.53
N THR A 62 0.16 -1.44 -17.48
CA THR A 62 1.09 -0.34 -17.17
C THR A 62 2.03 -0.03 -18.34
N ALA A 63 2.43 -1.05 -19.11
CA ALA A 63 3.28 -0.89 -20.29
C ALA A 63 2.56 -0.21 -21.46
N GLU A 64 1.30 -0.58 -21.72
CA GLU A 64 0.48 0.07 -22.75
C GLU A 64 0.03 1.48 -22.32
N ALA A 65 -0.14 1.72 -21.02
CA ALA A 65 -0.40 3.05 -20.46
C ALA A 65 0.80 3.98 -20.66
N ASP A 66 2.01 3.49 -20.37
CA ASP A 66 3.25 4.20 -20.65
C ASP A 66 3.45 4.46 -22.15
N ALA A 67 3.16 3.48 -23.01
CA ALA A 67 3.29 3.63 -24.46
C ALA A 67 2.30 4.66 -25.04
N ALA A 68 1.05 4.68 -24.56
CA ALA A 68 0.07 5.68 -24.95
C ALA A 68 0.46 7.09 -24.48
N ALA A 69 0.94 7.23 -23.24
CA ALA A 69 1.46 8.48 -22.71
C ALA A 69 2.67 8.99 -23.53
N GLU A 70 3.59 8.11 -23.91
CA GLU A 70 4.72 8.45 -24.77
C GLU A 70 4.29 8.90 -26.17
N ALA A 71 3.35 8.20 -26.79
CA ALA A 71 2.80 8.58 -28.09
C ALA A 71 2.11 9.95 -28.05
N ALA A 72 1.29 10.20 -27.02
CA ALA A 72 0.64 11.50 -26.80
C ALA A 72 1.67 12.63 -26.56
N ALA A 73 2.69 12.38 -25.74
CA ALA A 73 3.79 13.33 -25.51
C ALA A 73 4.57 13.64 -26.80
N GLN A 74 4.80 12.65 -27.66
CA GLN A 74 5.46 12.84 -28.96
C GLN A 74 4.58 13.64 -29.93
N ALA A 75 3.29 13.31 -30.03
CA ALA A 75 2.33 14.05 -30.85
C ALA A 75 2.28 15.53 -30.45
N ARG A 76 2.16 15.82 -29.15
CA ARG A 76 2.19 17.19 -28.61
C ARG A 76 3.52 17.93 -28.86
N ARG A 77 4.67 17.25 -28.80
CA ARG A 77 5.96 17.86 -29.17
C ARG A 77 5.98 18.24 -30.65
N THR A 78 5.62 17.31 -31.54
CA THR A 78 5.56 17.54 -32.98
C THR A 78 4.60 18.67 -33.35
N GLN A 79 3.41 18.72 -32.72
CA GLN A 79 2.44 19.80 -32.89
C GLN A 79 2.97 21.15 -32.38
N ARG A 80 3.66 21.17 -31.23
CA ARG A 80 4.23 22.41 -30.69
C ARG A 80 5.38 22.93 -31.55
N ASP A 81 6.22 22.05 -32.07
CA ASP A 81 7.35 22.43 -32.93
C ASP A 81 6.88 22.80 -34.35
N SER A 82 5.86 22.15 -34.91
CA SER A 82 5.23 22.59 -36.17
C SER A 82 4.56 23.96 -36.02
N THR A 83 3.85 24.22 -34.90
CA THR A 83 3.29 25.53 -34.58
C THR A 83 4.37 26.60 -34.36
N ARG A 84 5.55 26.20 -33.84
CA ARG A 84 6.68 27.11 -33.65
C ARG A 84 7.36 27.49 -34.97
N VAL A 85 7.35 26.59 -35.95
CA VAL A 85 7.83 26.81 -37.33
C VAL A 85 6.80 27.60 -38.16
N SER A 86 5.49 27.29 -38.06
CA SER A 86 4.44 28.00 -38.79
C SER A 86 4.24 29.43 -38.32
N GLN A 87 4.53 29.74 -37.05
CA GLN A 87 4.51 31.10 -36.53
C GLN A 87 5.78 31.91 -36.87
N GLY A 88 6.45 31.59 -37.99
CA GLY A 88 7.19 32.59 -38.76
C GLY A 88 6.20 33.38 -39.63
N GLU A 89 6.21 34.70 -39.50
CA GLU A 89 5.45 35.71 -40.28
C GLU A 89 4.02 36.12 -39.85
N GLU A 90 3.19 35.32 -39.18
CA GLU A 90 1.91 35.83 -38.60
C GLU A 90 1.77 35.60 -37.09
N LYS A 91 1.87 36.69 -36.30
CA LYS A 91 1.77 36.67 -34.83
C LYS A 91 1.13 37.94 -34.24
N LEU A 92 -0.19 37.91 -34.02
CA LEU A 92 -0.78 38.55 -32.82
C LEU A 92 -2.20 38.06 -32.50
N ARG A 93 -3.06 37.86 -33.51
CA ARG A 93 -4.50 37.60 -33.31
C ARG A 93 -4.83 36.20 -32.79
N GLU A 94 -4.20 35.13 -33.31
CA GLU A 94 -4.42 33.75 -32.82
C GLU A 94 -4.02 33.54 -31.36
N ARG A 95 -2.99 34.26 -30.88
CA ARG A 95 -2.47 34.11 -29.51
C ARG A 95 -3.53 34.36 -28.44
N VAL A 96 -4.56 35.14 -28.73
CA VAL A 96 -5.62 35.46 -27.75
C VAL A 96 -6.71 34.39 -27.74
N SER A 97 -6.98 33.68 -28.85
CA SER A 97 -7.98 32.60 -28.87
C SER A 97 -7.44 31.29 -28.30
N ASP A 98 -6.16 30.97 -28.55
CA ASP A 98 -5.56 29.72 -28.03
C ASP A 98 -5.17 29.82 -26.55
N LEU A 99 -5.08 31.02 -25.98
CA LEU A 99 -4.87 31.21 -24.53
C LEU A 99 -6.04 30.70 -23.65
N PHE A 100 -7.22 30.45 -24.24
CA PHE A 100 -8.43 30.02 -23.53
C PHE A 100 -9.02 28.70 -24.03
N ARG A 101 -8.36 28.01 -24.96
CA ARG A 101 -8.70 26.61 -25.26
C ARG A 101 -8.17 25.71 -24.17
N SER A 102 -9.04 25.37 -23.21
CA SER A 102 -8.86 24.15 -22.44
C SER A 102 -9.05 22.97 -23.39
N GLU A 103 -7.97 22.49 -24.00
CA GLU A 103 -7.91 21.07 -24.37
C GLU A 103 -8.29 20.28 -23.11
N ALA A 104 -9.15 19.27 -23.27
CA ALA A 104 -9.42 18.33 -22.19
C ALA A 104 -8.08 17.75 -21.67
N PRO A 105 -7.99 17.32 -20.40
CA PRO A 105 -6.85 16.56 -19.92
C PRO A 105 -6.53 15.46 -20.93
N ASP A 106 -5.28 15.43 -21.38
CA ASP A 106 -4.82 14.41 -22.31
C ASP A 106 -4.71 13.11 -21.51
N SER A 107 -5.81 12.36 -21.50
CA SER A 107 -6.05 11.27 -20.56
C SER A 107 -5.00 10.16 -20.66
N ALA A 108 -4.29 10.06 -21.78
CA ALA A 108 -3.12 9.20 -21.93
C ALA A 108 -1.95 9.67 -21.06
N LEU A 109 -1.64 10.97 -21.01
CA LEU A 109 -0.65 11.55 -20.10
C LEU A 109 -1.12 11.54 -18.64
N ALA A 110 -2.41 11.76 -18.42
CA ALA A 110 -3.01 11.72 -17.09
C ALA A 110 -2.97 10.31 -16.45
N ASN A 111 -2.99 9.26 -17.29
CA ASN A 111 -2.92 7.86 -16.89
C ASN A 111 -1.54 7.18 -17.10
N ALA A 112 -0.45 7.95 -17.26
CA ALA A 112 0.89 7.39 -17.31
C ALA A 112 1.21 6.56 -16.04
N GLY A 113 1.68 5.32 -16.21
CA GLY A 113 1.96 4.40 -15.10
C GLY A 113 0.75 3.80 -14.38
N ARG A 114 -0.46 3.90 -14.94
CA ARG A 114 -1.68 3.30 -14.37
C ARG A 114 -1.48 1.81 -14.02
N GLY A 115 -1.90 1.42 -12.82
CA GLY A 115 -1.82 0.05 -12.32
C GLY A 115 -0.46 -0.37 -11.75
N SER A 116 0.53 0.52 -11.68
CA SER A 116 1.84 0.18 -11.09
C SER A 116 1.82 0.05 -9.56
N LEU A 117 2.91 -0.47 -8.98
CA LEU A 117 3.09 -0.56 -7.52
C LEU A 117 3.07 0.82 -6.83
N LEU A 118 3.54 1.87 -7.52
CA LEU A 118 3.51 3.23 -6.98
C LEU A 118 2.16 3.89 -7.23
N ASP A 119 1.59 3.72 -8.42
CA ASP A 119 0.25 4.24 -8.73
C ASP A 119 -0.82 3.67 -7.79
N SER A 120 -0.89 2.35 -7.62
CA SER A 120 -1.85 1.71 -6.71
C SER A 120 -1.76 2.20 -5.27
N ARG A 121 -0.57 2.60 -4.80
CA ARG A 121 -0.34 3.16 -3.45
C ARG A 121 -0.56 4.67 -3.34
N TRP A 122 -0.43 5.43 -4.43
CA TRP A 122 -0.40 6.91 -4.40
C TRP A 122 -1.45 7.59 -5.29
N GLU A 123 -2.26 6.83 -6.02
CA GLU A 123 -3.37 7.31 -6.84
C GLU A 123 -2.90 8.39 -7.84
N LEU A 124 -1.86 8.02 -8.59
CA LEU A 124 -1.11 8.94 -9.44
C LEU A 124 -1.83 9.16 -10.76
N ALA A 125 -2.28 8.08 -11.40
CA ALA A 125 -3.08 8.10 -12.61
C ALA A 125 -4.50 8.65 -12.33
N GLU A 126 -5.08 9.37 -13.29
CA GLU A 126 -6.42 9.95 -13.18
C GLU A 126 -7.49 8.90 -12.83
N ASP A 127 -7.51 7.78 -13.56
CA ASP A 127 -8.40 6.63 -13.34
C ASP A 127 -8.20 5.93 -11.97
N SER A 128 -7.03 6.13 -11.34
CA SER A 128 -6.65 5.52 -10.07
C SER A 128 -7.04 6.38 -8.85
N LYS A 129 -7.54 7.60 -9.04
CA LYS A 129 -7.96 8.50 -7.95
C LYS A 129 -9.28 8.06 -7.34
N LEU A 130 -9.29 7.94 -6.01
CA LEU A 130 -10.45 7.47 -5.24
C LEU A 130 -11.21 8.62 -4.54
N GLY A 131 -10.81 9.87 -4.78
CA GLY A 131 -11.37 11.05 -4.14
C GLY A 131 -10.75 11.33 -2.76
N PRO A 132 -10.98 12.55 -2.23
CA PRO A 132 -10.48 12.96 -0.92
C PRO A 132 -11.16 12.22 0.23
N PHE A 133 -10.53 12.28 1.40
CA PHE A 133 -10.96 11.72 2.69
C PHE A 133 -11.09 10.18 2.75
N GLN A 134 -10.64 9.48 1.71
CA GLN A 134 -10.48 8.02 1.73
C GLN A 134 -9.27 7.58 2.57
N LEU A 135 -9.54 6.96 3.72
CA LEU A 135 -8.49 6.41 4.60
C LEU A 135 -7.89 5.13 4.01
N ARG A 136 -6.55 5.10 3.89
CA ARG A 136 -5.75 4.01 3.32
C ARG A 136 -4.54 3.68 4.18
N ALA A 137 -3.93 2.51 3.98
CA ALA A 137 -2.64 2.20 4.61
C ALA A 137 -1.52 3.06 4.00
N TYR A 138 -0.57 3.51 4.80
CA TYR A 138 0.56 4.33 4.32
C TYR A 138 1.87 3.53 4.28
N LYS A 139 2.49 3.31 5.44
CA LYS A 139 3.58 2.35 5.66
C LYS A 139 2.98 0.98 6.05
N PRO A 140 3.76 -0.11 6.12
CA PRO A 140 3.24 -1.41 6.55
C PRO A 140 2.54 -1.35 7.93
N VAL A 141 1.41 -2.06 8.07
CA VAL A 141 0.71 -2.23 9.35
C VAL A 141 1.02 -3.63 9.85
N TYR A 142 1.64 -3.75 11.03
CA TYR A 142 2.14 -5.04 11.53
C TYR A 142 2.11 -5.16 13.05
N LEU A 143 2.13 -6.41 13.49
CA LEU A 143 2.31 -6.85 14.86
C LEU A 143 3.36 -7.97 14.86
N LEU A 144 4.46 -7.76 15.56
CA LEU A 144 5.57 -8.68 15.75
C LEU A 144 5.60 -9.09 17.23
N PRO A 145 4.93 -10.20 17.61
CA PRO A 145 4.94 -10.67 19.00
C PRO A 145 6.35 -11.01 19.46
N ALA A 146 7.17 -11.61 18.59
CA ALA A 146 8.57 -11.87 18.88
C ALA A 146 9.43 -10.80 18.19
N PHE A 147 9.84 -9.77 18.92
CA PHE A 147 10.81 -8.76 18.47
C PHE A 147 12.02 -8.76 19.41
N TRP A 148 13.10 -9.41 19.00
CA TRP A 148 14.32 -9.56 19.79
C TRP A 148 15.38 -8.51 19.40
N THR A 149 16.18 -8.07 20.37
CA THR A 149 17.35 -7.19 20.16
C THR A 149 18.65 -7.79 20.70
N SER A 150 19.74 -7.58 19.98
CA SER A 150 21.08 -8.03 20.34
C SER A 150 21.68 -7.25 21.51
N ASP A 151 21.33 -5.97 21.66
CA ASP A 151 21.87 -5.10 22.72
C ASP A 151 20.83 -4.08 23.20
N ARG A 152 20.70 -3.95 24.52
CA ARG A 152 19.62 -3.22 25.18
C ARG A 152 20.09 -1.83 25.61
N ASN A 153 19.44 -0.80 25.08
CA ASN A 153 19.67 0.58 25.45
C ASN A 153 19.07 0.91 26.84
N THR A 154 19.74 0.49 27.92
CA THR A 154 19.26 0.68 29.30
C THR A 154 19.44 2.12 29.81
N MET A 155 20.41 2.87 29.27
CA MET A 155 20.68 4.27 29.60
C MET A 155 20.76 5.13 28.32
N PRO A 156 19.61 5.42 27.67
CA PRO A 156 19.58 6.27 26.50
C PRO A 156 20.00 7.70 26.87
N HIS A 157 20.84 8.28 26.03
CA HIS A 157 21.44 9.59 26.25
C HIS A 157 21.42 10.44 24.99
N SER A 158 21.82 11.70 25.11
CA SER A 158 22.05 12.60 23.99
C SER A 158 23.07 13.68 24.41
N PRO A 159 23.57 14.50 23.47
CA PRO A 159 24.38 15.68 23.80
C PRO A 159 23.63 16.76 24.63
N ASN A 160 22.30 16.68 24.76
CA ASN A 160 21.54 17.53 25.67
C ASN A 160 21.52 16.87 27.07
N PRO A 161 22.08 17.52 28.12
CA PRO A 161 22.11 16.96 29.48
C PRO A 161 20.72 16.69 30.07
N ALA A 162 19.69 17.44 29.66
CA ALA A 162 18.32 17.19 30.09
C ALA A 162 17.78 15.85 29.57
N ASN A 163 18.29 15.39 28.41
CA ASN A 163 17.81 14.22 27.69
C ASN A 163 18.73 12.99 27.87
N SER A 164 19.33 12.85 29.06
CA SER A 164 20.23 11.75 29.41
C SER A 164 19.77 10.99 30.66
N VAL A 165 19.49 9.70 30.51
CA VAL A 165 19.06 8.81 31.60
C VAL A 165 20.24 8.44 32.48
N THR A 166 20.14 8.75 33.79
CA THR A 166 21.18 8.45 34.79
C THR A 166 20.98 7.13 35.53
N THR A 167 19.82 6.49 35.40
CA THR A 167 19.46 5.27 36.12
C THR A 167 19.11 4.17 35.10
N PRO A 168 19.80 3.01 35.10
CA PRO A 168 19.51 1.95 34.15
C PRO A 168 18.06 1.47 34.20
N GLN A 169 17.43 1.39 33.03
CA GLN A 169 16.12 0.76 32.86
C GLN A 169 16.23 -0.78 32.93
N VAL A 170 15.25 -1.42 33.55
CA VAL A 170 15.13 -2.89 33.59
C VAL A 170 14.44 -3.35 32.30
N LEU A 171 15.22 -3.80 31.33
CA LEU A 171 14.74 -4.19 30.01
C LEU A 171 15.05 -5.65 29.68
N ASP A 172 14.10 -6.36 29.10
CA ASP A 172 14.33 -7.63 28.41
C ASP A 172 14.81 -7.39 26.97
N SER A 173 15.57 -8.36 26.44
CA SER A 173 15.96 -8.39 25.03
C SER A 173 14.84 -8.82 24.09
N ALA A 174 13.69 -9.25 24.62
CA ALA A 174 12.52 -9.67 23.84
C ALA A 174 11.32 -8.74 24.13
N GLU A 175 10.79 -8.15 23.08
CA GLU A 175 9.66 -7.22 23.10
C GLU A 175 8.58 -7.68 22.12
N LEU A 176 7.39 -7.08 22.26
CA LEU A 176 6.38 -7.05 21.21
C LEU A 176 6.48 -5.69 20.50
N LYS A 177 6.64 -5.70 19.18
CA LYS A 177 6.65 -4.48 18.36
C LYS A 177 5.42 -4.41 17.48
N PHE A 178 4.81 -3.24 17.33
CA PHE A 178 3.75 -3.04 16.32
C PHE A 178 3.88 -1.68 15.62
N GLN A 179 3.24 -1.58 14.47
CA GLN A 179 3.10 -0.35 13.72
C GLN A 179 1.69 -0.23 13.14
N ILE A 180 1.08 0.93 13.35
CA ILE A 180 -0.10 1.38 12.62
C ILE A 180 0.32 2.55 11.72
N SER A 181 -0.18 2.59 10.49
CA SER A 181 0.17 3.63 9.54
C SER A 181 -0.92 3.83 8.51
N PHE A 182 -1.43 5.04 8.44
CA PHE A 182 -2.50 5.40 7.52
C PHE A 182 -2.25 6.75 6.87
N LYS A 183 -2.88 6.96 5.72
CA LYS A 183 -2.96 8.25 5.05
C LYS A 183 -4.34 8.46 4.46
N THR A 184 -4.67 9.71 4.21
CA THR A 184 -5.85 10.12 3.47
C THR A 184 -5.50 11.31 2.60
N LYS A 185 -6.18 11.43 1.46
CA LYS A 185 -5.97 12.55 0.54
C LYS A 185 -6.87 13.70 0.96
N ILE A 186 -6.34 14.92 1.04
CA ILE A 186 -7.10 16.11 1.48
C ILE A 186 -7.41 17.07 0.31
N ALA A 187 -6.65 16.98 -0.78
CA ALA A 187 -6.90 17.71 -2.02
C ALA A 187 -6.35 16.90 -3.22
N GLU A 188 -7.01 17.00 -4.36
CA GLU A 188 -6.61 16.40 -5.64
C GLU A 188 -6.33 17.50 -6.66
N ASN A 189 -5.45 17.20 -7.63
CA ASN A 189 -5.37 17.94 -8.89
C ASN A 189 -5.19 19.48 -8.74
N LEU A 190 -4.39 19.92 -7.77
CA LEU A 190 -4.14 21.35 -7.53
C LEU A 190 -3.48 22.09 -8.70
N PHE A 191 -2.88 21.33 -9.63
CA PHE A 191 -2.19 21.84 -10.81
C PHE A 191 -2.68 21.11 -12.07
N GLY A 192 -3.97 21.26 -12.39
CA GLY A 192 -4.58 20.70 -13.60
C GLY A 192 -5.10 19.28 -13.38
N ASP A 193 -4.34 18.28 -13.82
CA ASP A 193 -4.62 16.84 -13.67
C ASP A 193 -3.64 16.16 -12.69
N ASN A 194 -2.97 16.97 -11.86
CA ASN A 194 -1.79 16.58 -11.09
C ASN A 194 -1.62 17.42 -9.81
N GLY A 195 -0.84 16.92 -8.85
CA GLY A 195 -0.57 17.55 -7.56
C GLY A 195 -1.66 17.28 -6.52
N ASP A 196 -1.52 16.15 -5.82
CA ASP A 196 -2.39 15.75 -4.71
C ASP A 196 -1.75 16.14 -3.36
N ILE A 197 -2.54 16.55 -2.37
CA ILE A 197 -2.07 16.66 -0.98
C ILE A 197 -2.63 15.51 -0.15
N TRP A 198 -1.74 14.86 0.58
CA TRP A 198 -2.03 13.78 1.51
C TRP A 198 -1.70 14.19 2.94
N ALA A 199 -2.54 13.77 3.89
CA ALA A 199 -2.21 13.76 5.32
C ALA A 199 -1.95 12.30 5.73
N GLY A 200 -0.86 12.07 6.46
CA GLY A 200 -0.40 10.76 6.91
C GLY A 200 -0.13 10.75 8.42
N TYR A 201 -0.24 9.57 9.02
CA TYR A 201 0.13 9.31 10.40
C TYR A 201 0.70 7.91 10.50
N THR A 202 1.89 7.79 11.09
CA THR A 202 2.47 6.51 11.50
C THR A 202 2.70 6.53 13.01
N GLN A 203 2.40 5.41 13.67
CA GLN A 203 2.81 5.17 15.04
C GLN A 203 3.45 3.79 15.13
N SER A 204 4.62 3.69 15.75
CA SER A 204 5.31 2.42 16.00
C SER A 204 5.73 2.31 17.46
N SER A 205 5.38 1.21 18.11
CA SER A 205 5.54 1.02 19.55
C SER A 205 6.31 -0.27 19.86
N ARG A 206 7.16 -0.23 20.89
CA ARG A 206 7.86 -1.36 21.49
C ARG A 206 7.38 -1.56 22.92
N TRP A 207 6.83 -2.75 23.18
CA TRP A 207 6.22 -3.13 24.43
C TRP A 207 7.04 -4.26 25.07
N GLN A 208 7.47 -4.06 26.31
CA GLN A 208 8.14 -5.07 27.14
C GLN A 208 7.12 -6.11 27.64
N ALA A 209 6.31 -6.69 26.75
CA ALA A 209 5.18 -7.57 27.06
C ALA A 209 5.56 -8.82 27.88
N TYR A 210 6.83 -9.20 27.83
CA TYR A 210 7.38 -10.38 28.51
C TYR A 210 8.05 -10.06 29.86
N ASN A 211 8.39 -8.79 30.10
CA ASN A 211 9.10 -8.33 31.30
C ASN A 211 8.17 -8.35 32.51
N GLY A 212 8.16 -9.49 33.21
CA GLY A 212 7.39 -9.70 34.42
C GLY A 212 7.92 -8.95 35.64
N GLU A 213 9.19 -8.51 35.63
CA GLU A 213 9.83 -7.83 36.75
C GLU A 213 9.42 -6.34 36.83
N ASP A 214 9.27 -5.67 35.68
CA ASP A 214 8.95 -4.23 35.59
C ASP A 214 7.47 -3.94 35.23
N SER A 215 6.55 -4.88 35.48
CA SER A 215 5.11 -4.74 35.16
C SER A 215 4.77 -4.53 33.67
N ARG A 216 5.63 -5.01 32.76
CA ARG A 216 5.43 -5.04 31.29
C ARG A 216 5.12 -3.67 30.65
N PRO A 217 6.01 -2.66 30.77
CA PRO A 217 5.75 -1.31 30.31
C PRO A 217 5.92 -1.17 28.80
N PHE A 218 5.29 -0.15 28.19
CA PHE A 218 5.76 0.34 26.89
C PHE A 218 7.13 1.00 27.09
N ARG A 219 8.17 0.46 26.45
CA ARG A 219 9.51 1.06 26.45
C ARG A 219 9.49 2.33 25.61
N GLU A 220 9.00 2.24 24.38
CA GLU A 220 9.03 3.33 23.42
C GLU A 220 7.81 3.33 22.50
N THR A 221 7.33 4.52 22.16
CA THR A 221 6.35 4.74 21.08
C THR A 221 6.80 5.94 20.28
N ASN A 222 6.84 5.83 18.95
CA ASN A 222 7.12 6.97 18.09
C ASN A 222 5.87 7.35 17.31
N TYR A 223 5.57 8.64 17.30
CA TYR A 223 4.46 9.29 16.62
C TYR A 223 5.02 10.09 15.45
N GLU A 224 4.49 9.88 14.25
CA GLU A 224 5.01 10.45 13.01
C GLU A 224 3.87 10.94 12.10
N PRO A 225 3.28 12.11 12.38
CA PRO A 225 2.38 12.81 11.45
C PRO A 225 3.16 13.44 10.29
N GLU A 226 2.53 13.43 9.11
CA GLU A 226 3.14 13.91 7.87
C GLU A 226 2.11 14.57 6.96
N VAL A 227 2.47 15.67 6.29
CA VAL A 227 1.68 16.28 5.20
C VAL A 227 2.53 16.26 3.95
N MET A 228 2.03 15.66 2.87
CA MET A 228 2.77 15.37 1.65
C MET A 228 2.07 16.00 0.44
N MET A 229 2.78 16.80 -0.35
CA MET A 229 2.33 17.18 -1.69
C MET A 229 3.01 16.25 -2.71
N VAL A 230 2.23 15.56 -3.54
CA VAL A 230 2.71 14.49 -4.44
C VAL A 230 2.26 14.75 -5.88
N PHE A 231 3.21 14.67 -6.80
CA PHE A 231 3.03 14.87 -8.24
C PHE A 231 3.31 13.57 -8.99
N ARG A 232 2.45 13.22 -9.95
CA ARG A 232 2.69 12.22 -11.00
C ARG A 232 3.78 12.72 -11.94
N ASN A 233 4.70 11.83 -12.31
CA ASN A 233 5.76 12.03 -13.29
C ASN A 233 5.66 10.98 -14.41
N GLY A 234 6.33 11.26 -15.54
CA GLY A 234 6.38 10.36 -16.71
C GLY A 234 7.76 10.23 -17.34
N TYR A 235 8.84 10.52 -16.61
CA TYR A 235 10.21 10.40 -17.14
C TYR A 235 10.76 8.96 -17.01
N SER A 236 11.78 8.63 -17.80
CA SER A 236 12.49 7.34 -17.71
C SER A 236 14.01 7.52 -17.61
N ILE A 237 14.66 6.67 -16.82
CA ILE A 237 16.12 6.68 -16.59
C ILE A 237 16.59 5.22 -16.45
N GLY A 238 17.46 4.74 -17.33
CA GLY A 238 18.08 3.41 -17.19
C GLY A 238 17.10 2.22 -17.12
N GLY A 239 15.93 2.34 -17.78
CA GLY A 239 14.86 1.34 -17.72
C GLY A 239 13.95 1.43 -16.50
N TRP A 240 14.16 2.41 -15.60
CA TRP A 240 13.23 2.76 -14.54
C TRP A 240 12.32 3.90 -14.98
N ARG A 241 11.07 3.89 -14.52
CA ARG A 241 10.06 4.92 -14.75
C ARG A 241 9.93 5.77 -13.49
N GLY A 242 10.21 7.07 -13.57
CA GLY A 242 9.93 8.01 -12.50
C GLY A 242 8.43 8.29 -12.42
N ARG A 243 7.76 7.74 -11.42
CA ARG A 243 6.29 7.83 -11.24
C ARG A 243 5.86 9.00 -10.39
N MET A 244 6.64 9.33 -9.37
CA MET A 244 6.27 10.39 -8.45
C MET A 244 7.46 11.22 -7.97
N THR A 245 7.19 12.50 -7.76
CA THR A 245 7.99 13.36 -6.89
C THR A 245 7.05 14.00 -5.87
N GLY A 246 7.47 14.11 -4.62
CA GLY A 246 6.68 14.81 -3.61
C GLY A 246 7.53 15.48 -2.55
N ILE A 247 6.96 16.45 -1.85
CA ILE A 247 7.58 17.14 -0.74
C ILE A 247 6.71 16.91 0.50
N SER A 248 7.31 16.43 1.58
CA SER A 248 6.65 16.24 2.87
C SER A 248 7.12 17.25 3.90
N LEU A 249 6.20 17.71 4.73
CA LEU A 249 6.48 18.20 6.08
C LEU A 249 6.22 17.03 7.05
N ASN A 250 7.23 16.65 7.83
CA ASN A 250 7.20 15.51 8.73
C ASN A 250 7.64 15.95 10.12
N HIS A 251 6.83 15.61 11.13
CA HIS A 251 7.24 15.68 12.53
C HIS A 251 7.39 14.25 13.04
N GLN A 252 8.39 13.99 13.88
CA GLN A 252 8.50 12.72 14.60
C GLN A 252 8.92 12.97 16.04
N SER A 253 8.17 12.43 17.00
CA SER A 253 8.51 12.50 18.43
C SER A 253 8.10 11.24 19.14
N ASN A 254 8.63 11.00 20.34
CA ASN A 254 8.24 9.86 21.17
C ASN A 254 7.21 10.18 22.27
N GLY A 255 6.75 11.43 22.38
CA GLY A 255 5.73 11.85 23.34
C GLY A 255 6.14 11.67 24.81
N ARG A 256 7.43 11.52 25.11
CA ARG A 256 7.97 11.41 26.47
C ARG A 256 8.38 12.78 27.02
N ALA A 257 8.34 12.90 28.34
CA ALA A 257 9.02 13.98 29.06
C ALA A 257 10.51 13.66 29.25
N ASP A 258 11.29 14.65 29.66
CA ASP A 258 12.70 14.48 30.00
C ASP A 258 12.89 13.47 31.17
N PRO A 259 13.96 12.68 31.18
CA PRO A 259 15.09 12.66 30.22
C PRO A 259 14.86 11.81 28.96
N LEU A 260 13.70 11.18 28.83
CA LEU A 260 13.37 10.27 27.72
C LEU A 260 12.84 10.99 26.47
N SER A 261 12.57 12.29 26.53
CA SER A 261 12.04 13.04 25.37
C SER A 261 12.99 12.97 24.18
N ARG A 262 12.43 12.70 22.99
CA ARG A 262 13.12 12.72 21.70
C ARG A 262 12.18 13.26 20.64
N SER A 263 12.66 14.19 19.82
CA SER A 263 11.87 14.78 18.73
C SER A 263 12.75 15.39 17.64
N TRP A 264 12.19 15.52 16.44
CA TRP A 264 12.78 16.28 15.33
C TRP A 264 11.72 16.60 14.26
N ASN A 265 11.99 17.65 13.48
CA ASN A 265 11.15 18.11 12.39
C ASN A 265 11.92 18.05 11.06
N ARG A 266 11.27 17.66 9.95
CA ARG A 266 11.92 17.39 8.66
C ARG A 266 11.12 17.91 7.47
N VAL A 267 11.83 18.40 6.47
CA VAL A 267 11.32 18.53 5.09
C VAL A 267 11.90 17.37 4.27
N ILE A 268 11.06 16.52 3.70
CA ILE A 268 11.47 15.29 2.99
C ILE A 268 11.13 15.43 1.51
N LEU A 269 12.10 15.25 0.63
CA LEU A 269 11.85 15.05 -0.80
C LEU A 269 11.62 13.55 -1.02
N ASN A 270 10.55 13.17 -1.72
CA ASN A 270 10.24 11.79 -2.08
C ASN A 270 10.39 11.64 -3.59
N VAL A 271 11.18 10.69 -4.06
CA VAL A 271 11.30 10.34 -5.48
C VAL A 271 10.99 8.85 -5.64
N GLY A 272 9.86 8.54 -6.29
CA GLY A 272 9.41 7.17 -6.51
C GLY A 272 9.61 6.76 -7.97
N LEU A 273 10.33 5.67 -8.17
CA LEU A 273 10.52 5.00 -9.46
C LEU A 273 9.99 3.57 -9.41
N ASP A 274 9.51 3.04 -10.54
CA ASP A 274 9.23 1.62 -10.68
C ASP A 274 9.86 0.99 -11.92
N ARG A 275 9.88 -0.34 -11.91
CA ARG A 275 10.27 -1.20 -13.03
C ARG A 275 9.69 -2.59 -12.81
N GLU A 276 8.71 -2.97 -13.63
CA GLU A 276 8.06 -4.29 -13.55
C GLU A 276 7.53 -4.57 -12.12
N ASN A 277 8.09 -5.57 -11.44
CA ASN A 277 7.76 -5.99 -10.07
C ASN A 277 8.52 -5.21 -8.97
N TRP A 278 9.30 -4.20 -9.32
CA TRP A 278 10.13 -3.41 -8.41
C TRP A 278 9.61 -1.98 -8.26
N ALA A 279 9.70 -1.45 -7.04
CA ALA A 279 9.53 -0.04 -6.72
C ALA A 279 10.73 0.45 -5.89
N LEU A 280 11.31 1.59 -6.26
CA LEU A 280 12.39 2.26 -5.55
C LEU A 280 11.89 3.63 -5.08
N VAL A 281 11.96 3.90 -3.78
CA VAL A 281 11.63 5.20 -3.21
C VAL A 281 12.89 5.78 -2.56
N LEU A 282 13.34 6.93 -3.05
CA LEU A 282 14.45 7.69 -2.48
C LEU A 282 13.90 8.86 -1.67
N ARG A 283 14.39 9.03 -0.44
CA ARG A 283 13.92 10.05 0.49
C ARG A 283 15.06 10.81 1.16
N PRO A 284 15.75 11.73 0.48
CA PRO A 284 16.61 12.71 1.15
C PRO A 284 15.76 13.72 1.93
N TRP A 285 16.26 14.18 3.07
CA TRP A 285 15.58 15.17 3.90
C TRP A 285 16.53 16.22 4.47
N TYR A 286 15.93 17.36 4.82
CA TYR A 286 16.53 18.43 5.59
C TYR A 286 15.89 18.48 6.97
N ARG A 287 16.69 18.36 8.04
CA ARG A 287 16.21 18.60 9.41
C ARG A 287 15.96 20.09 9.58
N ILE A 288 14.77 20.46 10.06
CA ILE A 288 14.46 21.83 10.47
C ILE A 288 15.21 22.08 11.79
N PRO A 289 16.12 23.07 11.89
CA PRO A 289 16.88 23.32 13.11
C PRO A 289 16.00 23.81 14.26
N GLU A 290 16.34 23.37 15.47
CA GLU A 290 15.74 23.79 16.74
C GLU A 290 16.79 24.56 17.56
N THR A 291 16.38 25.28 18.62
CA THR A 291 17.35 25.97 19.48
C THR A 291 18.09 24.96 20.37
N ARG A 292 19.33 25.25 20.77
CA ARG A 292 20.14 24.29 21.54
C ARG A 292 19.56 23.95 22.93
N SER A 293 18.71 24.80 23.51
CA SER A 293 18.00 24.48 24.77
C SER A 293 16.85 23.51 24.57
N ASP A 294 16.20 23.58 23.40
CA ASP A 294 14.94 22.88 23.13
C ASP A 294 15.17 21.58 22.32
N ASP A 295 16.32 21.47 21.65
CA ASP A 295 16.74 20.31 20.87
C ASP A 295 17.06 19.10 21.78
N ASN A 296 16.17 18.11 21.79
CA ASN A 296 16.30 16.91 22.62
C ASN A 296 17.43 15.96 22.18
N ASN A 297 17.92 16.09 20.94
CA ASN A 297 18.85 15.16 20.32
C ASN A 297 19.68 15.87 19.21
N PRO A 298 20.63 16.76 19.57
CA PRO A 298 21.28 17.66 18.61
C PRO A 298 22.09 16.98 17.49
N ASP A 299 22.57 15.77 17.75
CA ASP A 299 23.37 14.93 16.86
C ASP A 299 22.55 13.92 16.05
N ILE A 300 21.20 13.97 16.08
CA ILE A 300 20.34 12.98 15.42
C ILE A 300 20.62 12.81 13.91
N GLU A 301 21.01 13.88 13.21
CA GLU A 301 21.40 13.82 11.79
C GLU A 301 22.69 13.02 11.52
N ASP A 302 23.52 12.77 12.51
CA ASP A 302 24.74 11.99 12.34
C ASP A 302 24.50 10.48 12.58
N TYR A 303 23.29 10.09 13.00
CA TYR A 303 22.86 8.69 13.17
C TYR A 303 21.66 8.30 12.29
N MET A 304 20.52 8.99 12.46
CA MET A 304 19.34 8.82 11.61
C MET A 304 19.62 9.30 10.19
N GLY A 305 20.51 10.28 10.04
CA GLY A 305 21.09 10.65 8.76
C GLY A 305 20.32 11.71 7.99
N ARG A 306 20.55 11.72 6.67
CA ARG A 306 20.05 12.75 5.72
C ARG A 306 19.29 12.18 4.53
N GLY A 307 19.11 10.86 4.51
CA GLY A 307 18.22 10.20 3.58
C GLY A 307 18.13 8.71 3.78
N ASP A 308 17.04 8.12 3.29
CA ASP A 308 16.90 6.69 3.07
C ASP A 308 16.52 6.35 1.62
N ALA A 309 16.77 5.10 1.27
CA ALA A 309 16.37 4.49 0.02
C ALA A 309 15.68 3.16 0.34
N THR A 310 14.45 2.99 -0.14
CA THR A 310 13.65 1.77 0.04
C THR A 310 13.43 1.12 -1.31
N LEU A 311 13.96 -0.09 -1.49
CA LEU A 311 13.76 -0.94 -2.65
C LEU A 311 12.78 -2.07 -2.28
N THR A 312 11.62 -2.10 -2.93
CA THR A 312 10.59 -3.12 -2.72
C THR A 312 10.43 -3.96 -3.99
N TRP A 313 10.33 -5.27 -3.81
CA TRP A 313 9.98 -6.25 -4.84
C TRP A 313 8.70 -6.97 -4.44
N ASN A 314 7.75 -7.12 -5.36
CA ASN A 314 6.51 -7.86 -5.10
C ASN A 314 6.22 -8.84 -6.25
N HIS A 315 6.08 -10.13 -5.92
CA HIS A 315 5.76 -11.17 -6.91
C HIS A 315 4.95 -12.31 -6.28
N LYS A 316 3.82 -12.68 -6.91
CA LYS A 316 2.94 -13.78 -6.48
C LYS A 316 2.58 -13.73 -4.98
N GLY A 317 2.33 -12.53 -4.46
CA GLY A 317 1.99 -12.34 -3.05
C GLY A 317 3.19 -12.34 -2.09
N HIS A 318 4.41 -12.61 -2.52
CA HIS A 318 5.62 -12.36 -1.72
C HIS A 318 6.05 -10.90 -1.90
N GLU A 319 6.33 -10.21 -0.79
CA GLU A 319 6.85 -8.85 -0.78
C GLU A 319 8.17 -8.83 0.01
N VAL A 320 9.23 -8.31 -0.61
CA VAL A 320 10.54 -8.11 0.03
C VAL A 320 10.85 -6.62 -0.07
N SER A 321 11.14 -5.98 1.06
CA SER A 321 11.52 -4.57 1.12
C SER A 321 12.86 -4.42 1.82
N LEU A 322 13.81 -3.74 1.18
CA LEU A 322 15.10 -3.37 1.74
C LEU A 322 15.17 -1.85 1.87
N MET A 323 15.20 -1.35 3.10
CA MET A 323 15.47 0.05 3.41
C MET A 323 16.94 0.20 3.82
N ALA A 324 17.62 1.17 3.22
CA ALA A 324 18.98 1.58 3.58
C ALA A 324 19.01 3.06 3.92
N ARG A 325 19.59 3.41 5.07
CA ARG A 325 19.66 4.78 5.60
C ARG A 325 21.10 5.15 5.94
N HIS A 326 21.51 6.39 5.65
CA HIS A 326 22.88 6.82 5.93
C HIS A 326 22.98 8.31 6.33
N SER A 327 23.98 8.60 7.17
CA SER A 327 24.41 9.95 7.58
C SER A 327 24.79 10.88 6.42
N LEU A 328 25.29 10.28 5.33
CA LEU A 328 26.01 10.95 4.24
C LEU A 328 27.21 11.78 4.75
N ARG A 329 27.82 11.33 5.86
CA ARG A 329 29.08 11.83 6.42
C ARG A 329 30.17 10.75 6.32
N THR A 330 31.40 11.14 6.65
CA THR A 330 32.59 10.28 6.68
C THR A 330 33.22 10.29 8.08
N GLY A 331 34.14 9.37 8.33
CA GLY A 331 34.79 9.20 9.63
C GLY A 331 33.81 8.78 10.72
N ASP A 332 34.02 9.25 11.95
CA ASP A 332 33.25 8.85 13.15
C ASP A 332 31.77 9.27 13.14
N ARG A 333 31.32 9.95 12.09
CA ARG A 333 29.91 10.30 11.84
C ARG A 333 29.26 9.48 10.73
N SER A 334 29.98 8.50 10.17
CA SER A 334 29.52 7.66 9.06
C SER A 334 28.57 6.54 9.54
N HIS A 335 27.49 6.90 10.22
CA HIS A 335 26.49 5.94 10.69
C HIS A 335 25.38 5.72 9.65
N GLY A 336 24.66 4.62 9.82
CA GLY A 336 23.51 4.23 9.01
C GLY A 336 22.79 3.02 9.58
N ALA A 337 21.81 2.52 8.82
CA ALA A 337 21.07 1.31 9.13
C ALA A 337 20.58 0.61 7.87
N LEU A 338 20.38 -0.70 7.96
CA LEU A 338 19.68 -1.53 6.99
C LEU A 338 18.45 -2.16 7.67
N GLN A 339 17.32 -2.21 6.96
CA GLN A 339 16.15 -2.97 7.37
C GLN A 339 15.67 -3.83 6.19
N LEU A 340 15.53 -5.13 6.43
CA LEU A 340 14.93 -6.09 5.51
C LEU A 340 13.59 -6.54 6.09
N ASP A 341 12.51 -6.27 5.36
CA ASP A 341 11.16 -6.77 5.63
C ASP A 341 10.80 -7.83 4.59
N TYR A 342 10.29 -8.98 5.04
CA TYR A 342 9.77 -10.04 4.19
C TYR A 342 8.33 -10.39 4.61
N GLY A 343 7.39 -10.04 3.73
CA GLY A 343 5.97 -10.35 3.85
C GLY A 343 5.57 -11.50 2.93
N PHE A 344 5.24 -12.66 3.48
CA PHE A 344 4.75 -13.82 2.74
C PHE A 344 3.27 -14.09 3.02
N PRO A 345 2.50 -14.67 2.07
CA PRO A 345 1.10 -14.96 2.30
C PRO A 345 0.93 -16.07 3.35
N ILE A 346 0.21 -15.78 4.44
CA ILE A 346 -0.38 -16.81 5.32
C ILE A 346 -1.85 -16.97 4.95
N SER A 347 -2.53 -15.84 4.85
CA SER A 347 -3.86 -15.71 4.27
C SER A 347 -4.04 -14.33 3.67
N ASN A 348 -5.30 -14.06 3.39
CA ASN A 348 -5.88 -13.04 2.55
C ASN A 348 -5.55 -11.60 2.96
N LEU A 349 -5.91 -11.25 4.20
CA LEU A 349 -5.46 -10.00 4.82
C LEU A 349 -4.16 -10.16 5.60
N LEU A 350 -3.80 -11.39 5.98
CA LEU A 350 -2.78 -11.67 6.97
C LEU A 350 -1.53 -12.25 6.32
N ARG A 351 -0.47 -11.46 6.30
CA ARG A 351 0.85 -11.91 5.86
C ARG A 351 1.68 -12.33 7.05
N GLY A 352 2.43 -13.41 6.89
CA GLY A 352 3.58 -13.67 7.75
C GLY A 352 4.61 -12.59 7.49
N HIS A 353 5.15 -12.02 8.56
CA HIS A 353 6.06 -10.88 8.49
C HIS A 353 7.33 -11.20 9.27
N VAL A 354 8.47 -11.17 8.57
CA VAL A 354 9.80 -11.23 9.17
C VAL A 354 10.49 -9.90 8.91
N GLN A 355 11.06 -9.31 9.96
CA GLN A 355 11.79 -8.05 9.89
C GLN A 355 13.17 -8.24 10.51
N ILE A 356 14.21 -7.76 9.83
CA ILE A 356 15.58 -7.73 10.34
C ILE A 356 16.07 -6.30 10.21
N PHE A 357 16.50 -5.69 11.31
CA PHE A 357 17.11 -4.37 11.34
C PHE A 357 18.54 -4.51 11.85
N ASP A 358 19.50 -3.82 11.23
CA ASP A 358 20.86 -3.68 11.76
C ASP A 358 21.36 -2.24 11.60
N GLY A 359 21.87 -1.65 12.67
CA GLY A 359 22.47 -0.33 12.67
C GLY A 359 21.92 0.57 13.78
N TYR A 360 21.87 1.87 13.49
CA TYR A 360 21.48 2.92 14.44
C TYR A 360 20.04 3.39 14.22
N GLY A 361 19.29 3.67 15.29
CA GLY A 361 17.99 4.35 15.23
C GLY A 361 16.83 3.49 14.74
N GLU A 362 16.69 2.30 15.32
CA GLU A 362 15.49 1.46 15.20
C GLU A 362 14.24 2.21 15.68
N SER A 363 14.41 3.00 16.74
CA SER A 363 13.42 3.91 17.34
C SER A 363 14.07 5.26 17.68
N LEU A 364 13.29 6.28 18.06
CA LEU A 364 13.86 7.58 18.46
C LEU A 364 14.68 7.51 19.75
N ILE A 365 14.26 6.74 20.77
CA ILE A 365 15.08 6.57 21.98
C ILE A 365 16.39 5.83 21.70
N ASP A 366 16.42 5.01 20.65
CA ASP A 366 17.58 4.26 20.16
C ASP A 366 18.33 4.96 19.01
N TYR A 367 18.10 6.26 18.76
CA TYR A 367 18.63 6.96 17.58
C TYR A 367 20.15 6.85 17.44
N ASN A 368 20.88 6.95 18.55
CA ASN A 368 22.34 6.85 18.67
C ASN A 368 22.85 5.50 19.21
N HIS A 369 21.95 4.52 19.39
CA HIS A 369 22.28 3.17 19.85
C HIS A 369 22.39 2.21 18.66
N LYS A 370 23.43 1.36 18.64
CA LYS A 370 23.60 0.36 17.58
C LYS A 370 23.20 -1.02 18.07
N ALA A 371 22.21 -1.64 17.42
CA ALA A 371 21.87 -3.03 17.67
C ALA A 371 21.29 -3.70 16.42
N THR A 372 21.33 -5.03 16.42
CA THR A 372 20.59 -5.88 15.48
C THR A 372 19.26 -6.28 16.12
N TYR A 373 18.17 -6.17 15.39
CA TYR A 373 16.84 -6.58 15.84
C TYR A 373 16.23 -7.58 14.86
N VAL A 374 15.56 -8.60 15.39
CA VAL A 374 14.88 -9.63 14.60
C VAL A 374 13.45 -9.76 15.07
N GLY A 375 12.51 -9.47 14.17
CA GLY A 375 11.08 -9.49 14.37
C GLY A 375 10.39 -10.60 13.58
N VAL A 376 9.49 -11.33 14.21
CA VAL A 376 8.60 -12.29 13.57
C VAL A 376 7.17 -12.06 14.05
N GLY A 377 6.24 -12.03 13.11
CA GLY A 377 4.81 -11.94 13.39
C GLY A 377 3.98 -11.84 12.13
N VAL A 378 3.05 -10.89 12.13
CA VAL A 378 2.04 -10.73 11.09
C VAL A 378 1.91 -9.28 10.62
N SER A 379 1.53 -9.10 9.37
CA SER A 379 1.19 -7.80 8.80
C SER A 379 -0.14 -7.85 8.05
N LEU A 380 -0.82 -6.70 8.01
CA LEU A 380 -2.10 -6.55 7.36
C LEU A 380 -1.94 -5.89 5.98
N LEU A 381 -2.54 -6.50 4.95
CA LEU A 381 -2.78 -5.83 3.67
C LEU A 381 -4.03 -4.93 3.75
N GLU A 382 -4.25 -4.10 2.72
CA GLU A 382 -5.43 -3.21 2.66
C GLU A 382 -6.77 -3.97 2.74
N CYS A 383 -7.79 -3.26 3.24
CA CYS A 383 -9.06 -3.82 3.72
C CYS A 383 -9.84 -4.71 2.73
N ASN A 384 -10.63 -5.65 3.26
CA ASN A 384 -11.42 -6.65 2.50
C ASN A 384 -12.02 -6.14 1.17
N SER A 385 -12.69 -4.98 1.15
CA SER A 385 -13.32 -4.46 -0.08
C SER A 385 -12.30 -4.06 -1.15
N ARG A 386 -11.17 -3.48 -0.75
CA ARG A 386 -10.07 -3.11 -1.67
C ARG A 386 -9.22 -4.34 -2.02
N GLY A 387 -9.06 -5.29 -1.11
CA GLY A 387 -8.45 -6.60 -1.39
C GLY A 387 -9.24 -7.39 -2.42
N ALA A 388 -10.56 -7.53 -2.25
CA ALA A 388 -11.42 -8.20 -3.24
C ALA A 388 -11.38 -7.44 -4.57
N LEU A 389 -11.56 -6.12 -4.58
CA LEU A 389 -11.45 -5.31 -5.80
C LEU A 389 -10.10 -5.49 -6.50
N LYS A 390 -8.99 -5.55 -5.74
CA LYS A 390 -7.66 -5.81 -6.30
C LYS A 390 -7.56 -7.21 -6.90
N LEU A 391 -8.07 -8.24 -6.24
CA LEU A 391 -8.04 -9.62 -6.74
C LEU A 391 -8.90 -9.79 -8.01
N ILE A 392 -10.05 -9.12 -8.06
CA ILE A 392 -10.89 -9.07 -9.26
C ILE A 392 -10.11 -8.42 -10.42
N ARG A 393 -9.44 -7.27 -10.16
CA ARG A 393 -8.59 -6.58 -11.14
C ARG A 393 -7.33 -7.34 -11.54
N ASP A 394 -6.68 -8.03 -10.60
CA ASP A 394 -5.51 -8.89 -10.83
C ASP A 394 -5.88 -10.11 -11.70
N ALA A 395 -7.13 -10.58 -11.59
CA ALA A 395 -7.71 -11.59 -12.48
C ALA A 395 -8.15 -11.03 -13.86
N GLY A 396 -7.87 -9.76 -14.15
CA GLY A 396 -8.23 -9.10 -15.42
C GLY A 396 -9.69 -8.66 -15.52
N ILE A 397 -10.43 -8.68 -14.41
CA ILE A 397 -11.86 -8.34 -14.36
C ILE A 397 -12.01 -6.94 -13.75
N GLU A 398 -12.77 -6.05 -14.40
CA GLU A 398 -13.14 -4.76 -13.80
C GLU A 398 -14.59 -4.84 -13.32
N PRO A 399 -14.86 -4.86 -12.00
CA PRO A 399 -16.22 -5.03 -11.47
C PRO A 399 -16.98 -3.70 -11.39
N VAL A 400 -18.31 -3.78 -11.51
CA VAL A 400 -19.18 -2.64 -11.18
C VAL A 400 -19.16 -2.41 -9.68
N VAL A 401 -18.50 -1.32 -9.23
CA VAL A 401 -18.42 -0.95 -7.81
C VAL A 401 -19.66 -0.16 -7.40
N ILE A 402 -20.50 -0.75 -6.54
CA ILE A 402 -21.70 -0.09 -6.01
C ILE A 402 -21.36 0.62 -4.69
N GLU A 403 -21.50 1.95 -4.64
CA GLU A 403 -21.41 2.73 -3.41
C GLU A 403 -22.68 2.58 -2.56
N TYR A 404 -22.79 1.46 -1.87
CA TYR A 404 -23.96 1.08 -1.07
C TYR A 404 -24.35 2.03 0.09
N LEU A 405 -23.50 3.03 0.41
CA LEU A 405 -23.83 4.08 1.39
C LEU A 405 -24.57 5.27 0.76
N GLY A 406 -24.29 5.58 -0.51
CA GLY A 406 -25.00 6.60 -1.27
C GLY A 406 -26.19 6.05 -2.06
N ASN A 407 -26.09 4.80 -2.52
CA ASN A 407 -27.15 4.07 -3.22
C ASN A 407 -27.41 2.72 -2.51
N PRO A 408 -28.19 2.71 -1.40
CA PRO A 408 -28.44 1.51 -0.62
C PRO A 408 -29.25 0.46 -1.41
N PRO A 409 -28.88 -0.84 -1.34
CA PRO A 409 -29.70 -1.90 -1.91
C PRO A 409 -31.03 -2.02 -1.15
N ASP A 410 -32.12 -2.24 -1.90
CA ASP A 410 -33.43 -2.47 -1.31
C ASP A 410 -33.55 -3.87 -0.66
N VAL A 411 -34.63 -4.08 0.09
CA VAL A 411 -34.91 -5.36 0.78
C VAL A 411 -34.99 -6.53 -0.20
N ALA A 412 -35.47 -6.31 -1.43
CA ALA A 412 -35.53 -7.33 -2.46
C ALA A 412 -34.13 -7.75 -2.93
N THR A 413 -33.25 -6.78 -3.22
CA THR A 413 -31.85 -7.00 -3.59
C THR A 413 -31.08 -7.69 -2.47
N LEU A 414 -31.28 -7.29 -1.22
CA LEU A 414 -30.64 -7.92 -0.06
C LEU A 414 -31.12 -9.37 0.12
N ARG A 415 -32.42 -9.66 -0.03
CA ARG A 415 -32.95 -11.03 0.02
C ARG A 415 -32.41 -11.90 -1.13
N GLN A 416 -32.23 -11.31 -2.32
CA GLN A 416 -31.55 -11.97 -3.44
C GLN A 416 -30.08 -12.29 -3.11
N VAL A 417 -29.34 -11.35 -2.51
CA VAL A 417 -27.95 -11.59 -2.06
C VAL A 417 -27.86 -12.73 -1.04
N LEU A 418 -28.79 -12.81 -0.08
CA LEU A 418 -28.85 -13.93 0.87
C LEU A 418 -29.05 -15.27 0.16
N ALA A 419 -30.04 -15.36 -0.73
CA ALA A 419 -30.34 -16.57 -1.50
C ALA A 419 -29.17 -17.02 -2.39
N GLU A 420 -28.52 -16.09 -3.10
CA GLU A 420 -27.38 -16.37 -3.99
C GLU A 420 -26.09 -16.71 -3.24
N SER A 421 -25.94 -16.27 -1.99
CA SER A 421 -24.75 -16.53 -1.15
C SER A 421 -24.91 -17.69 -0.18
N GLY A 422 -26.14 -18.19 0.02
CA GLY A 422 -26.44 -19.21 1.02
C GLY A 422 -26.32 -18.71 2.47
N LEU A 423 -26.37 -17.39 2.68
CA LEU A 423 -26.30 -16.76 4.00
C LEU A 423 -27.70 -16.49 4.56
N ALA A 424 -27.87 -16.65 5.87
CA ALA A 424 -28.98 -16.03 6.60
C ALA A 424 -28.69 -14.53 6.84
N ALA A 425 -29.70 -13.71 7.10
CA ALA A 425 -29.51 -12.27 7.31
C ALA A 425 -28.56 -11.97 8.47
N ALA A 426 -28.57 -12.80 9.53
CA ALA A 426 -27.62 -12.75 10.63
C ALA A 426 -26.14 -12.88 10.20
N GLY A 427 -25.85 -13.52 9.05
CA GLY A 427 -24.51 -13.62 8.47
C GLY A 427 -24.11 -12.43 7.60
N LEU A 428 -25.08 -11.72 7.02
CA LEU A 428 -24.84 -10.51 6.22
C LEU A 428 -24.80 -9.24 7.09
N VAL A 429 -25.59 -9.19 8.17
CA VAL A 429 -25.68 -8.02 9.06
C VAL A 429 -24.42 -7.84 9.91
N ARG A 430 -24.04 -6.59 10.11
CA ARG A 430 -22.83 -6.18 10.83
C ARG A 430 -23.16 -5.90 12.30
N SER A 431 -23.46 -6.98 13.01
CA SER A 431 -23.91 -7.00 14.42
C SER A 431 -22.98 -6.33 15.46
N LYS A 432 -21.78 -5.90 15.05
CA LYS A 432 -20.79 -5.18 15.88
C LYS A 432 -20.81 -3.65 15.72
N GLU A 433 -21.63 -3.09 14.83
CA GLU A 433 -21.80 -1.64 14.75
C GLU A 433 -22.66 -1.11 15.91
N PRO A 434 -22.34 0.07 16.49
CA PRO A 434 -23.14 0.66 17.58
C PRO A 434 -24.63 0.84 17.20
N GLU A 435 -24.89 1.14 15.93
CA GLU A 435 -26.22 1.30 15.35
C GLU A 435 -27.06 0.01 15.44
N PHE A 436 -26.44 -1.18 15.38
CA PHE A 436 -27.13 -2.47 15.54
C PHE A 436 -27.70 -2.66 16.95
N ALA A 437 -26.90 -2.29 17.96
CA ALA A 437 -27.31 -2.34 19.36
C ALA A 437 -28.34 -1.25 19.70
N ALA A 438 -28.18 -0.04 19.14
CA ALA A 438 -29.11 1.07 19.32
C ALA A 438 -30.51 0.78 18.75
N LEU A 439 -30.59 0.03 17.65
CA LEU A 439 -31.84 -0.41 17.02
C LEU A 439 -32.42 -1.70 17.66
N GLY A 440 -31.76 -2.27 18.67
CA GLY A 440 -32.27 -3.44 19.40
C GLY A 440 -32.31 -4.74 18.60
N LEU A 441 -31.52 -4.87 17.52
CA LEU A 441 -31.62 -5.94 16.52
C LEU A 441 -31.09 -7.32 16.99
N GLN A 442 -30.78 -7.46 18.27
CA GLN A 442 -30.19 -8.68 18.83
C GLN A 442 -31.26 -9.77 18.96
N GLY A 443 -31.18 -10.79 18.10
CA GLY A 443 -32.16 -11.89 18.05
C GLY A 443 -33.41 -11.59 17.21
N SER A 444 -33.39 -10.51 16.43
CA SER A 444 -34.41 -10.25 15.40
C SER A 444 -34.38 -11.29 14.28
N ASP A 445 -35.52 -11.46 13.61
CA ASP A 445 -35.65 -12.33 12.44
C ASP A 445 -35.01 -11.73 11.17
N ASP A 446 -34.90 -12.56 10.14
CA ASP A 446 -34.24 -12.18 8.89
C ASP A 446 -34.94 -11.02 8.17
N ASP A 447 -36.27 -10.89 8.25
CA ASP A 447 -37.01 -9.80 7.60
C ASP A 447 -36.78 -8.46 8.32
N ALA A 448 -36.76 -8.44 9.65
CA ALA A 448 -36.39 -7.27 10.44
C ALA A 448 -34.93 -6.85 10.20
N LEU A 449 -34.01 -7.82 10.12
CA LEU A 449 -32.60 -7.55 9.80
C LEU A 449 -32.41 -7.00 8.38
N LEU A 450 -33.15 -7.50 7.39
CA LEU A 450 -33.15 -6.99 6.03
C LEU A 450 -33.71 -5.56 5.93
N ALA A 451 -34.83 -5.28 6.61
CA ALA A 451 -35.42 -3.94 6.66
C ALA A 451 -34.48 -2.91 7.33
N ALA A 452 -33.82 -3.33 8.42
CA ALA A 452 -32.81 -2.52 9.08
C ALA A 452 -31.59 -2.27 8.17
N MET A 453 -31.09 -3.27 7.44
CA MET A 453 -29.98 -3.10 6.50
C MET A 453 -30.31 -2.19 5.31
N ALA A 454 -31.54 -2.22 4.78
CA ALA A 454 -31.96 -1.32 3.71
C ALA A 454 -32.10 0.14 4.18
N THR A 455 -32.58 0.35 5.41
CA THR A 455 -32.76 1.69 6.00
C THR A 455 -31.44 2.27 6.53
N HIS A 456 -30.59 1.42 7.09
CA HIS A 456 -29.29 1.75 7.68
C HIS A 456 -28.18 0.97 6.97
N PRO A 457 -27.77 1.36 5.75
CA PRO A 457 -26.84 0.59 4.93
C PRO A 457 -25.49 0.30 5.63
N ARG A 458 -25.07 1.12 6.60
CA ARG A 458 -23.88 0.86 7.43
C ARG A 458 -23.88 -0.52 8.10
N LEU A 459 -25.07 -1.09 8.36
CA LEU A 459 -25.25 -2.43 8.91
C LEU A 459 -24.95 -3.57 7.92
N ILE A 460 -24.73 -3.32 6.63
CA ILE A 460 -24.40 -4.38 5.65
C ILE A 460 -22.90 -4.70 5.72
N ASN A 461 -22.54 -5.98 5.87
CA ASN A 461 -21.14 -6.39 5.74
C ASN A 461 -20.67 -6.28 4.28
N ARG A 462 -19.48 -5.68 4.10
CA ARG A 462 -18.80 -5.51 2.81
C ARG A 462 -17.44 -6.23 2.77
N PRO A 463 -16.92 -6.59 1.59
CA PRO A 463 -17.60 -6.55 0.28
C PRO A 463 -18.54 -7.76 0.09
N VAL A 464 -19.70 -7.53 -0.50
CA VAL A 464 -20.43 -8.57 -1.22
C VAL A 464 -20.01 -8.46 -2.68
N VAL A 465 -19.54 -9.56 -3.27
CA VAL A 465 -19.26 -9.64 -4.70
C VAL A 465 -20.25 -10.61 -5.33
N ARG A 466 -20.86 -10.17 -6.43
CA ARG A 466 -21.81 -10.95 -7.23
C ARG A 466 -21.16 -11.23 -8.57
N THR A 467 -21.15 -12.48 -9.00
CA THR A 467 -20.66 -12.90 -10.32
C THR A 467 -21.59 -13.97 -10.90
N ALA A 468 -21.34 -14.38 -12.14
CA ALA A 468 -22.05 -15.50 -12.73
C ALA A 468 -21.73 -16.87 -12.11
N LYS A 469 -20.60 -17.01 -11.39
CA LYS A 469 -20.24 -18.23 -10.64
C LYS A 469 -20.89 -18.26 -9.25
N GLY A 470 -21.46 -17.16 -8.79
CA GLY A 470 -22.25 -17.05 -7.56
C GLY A 470 -22.05 -15.72 -6.85
N THR A 471 -22.75 -15.55 -5.73
CA THR A 471 -22.57 -14.41 -4.83
C THR A 471 -21.85 -14.85 -3.57
N ARG A 472 -20.93 -14.02 -3.08
CA ARG A 472 -20.23 -14.25 -1.82
C ARG A 472 -20.10 -12.95 -1.04
N LEU A 473 -20.23 -13.05 0.27
CA LEU A 473 -19.64 -12.07 1.18
C LEU A 473 -18.13 -12.37 1.25
N CYS A 474 -17.31 -11.66 0.47
CA CYS A 474 -15.87 -11.93 0.33
C CYS A 474 -15.11 -11.39 1.57
N ARG A 475 -15.31 -12.10 2.68
CA ARG A 475 -14.72 -11.87 4.00
C ARG A 475 -14.23 -13.22 4.54
N PRO A 476 -13.08 -13.71 4.06
CA PRO A 476 -11.98 -12.91 3.51
C PRO A 476 -12.04 -12.66 1.98
N PRO A 477 -11.28 -11.68 1.45
CA PRO A 477 -11.42 -11.20 0.07
C PRO A 477 -11.26 -12.28 -1.02
N GLU A 478 -10.36 -13.24 -0.87
CA GLU A 478 -10.06 -14.30 -1.84
C GLU A 478 -11.15 -15.37 -1.92
N THR A 479 -12.18 -15.33 -1.06
CA THR A 479 -13.46 -15.98 -1.35
C THR A 479 -14.08 -15.43 -2.65
N VAL A 480 -13.62 -14.28 -3.15
CA VAL A 480 -13.90 -13.83 -4.51
C VAL A 480 -13.29 -14.75 -5.56
N LEU A 481 -12.11 -15.35 -5.34
CA LEU A 481 -11.48 -16.30 -6.29
C LEU A 481 -12.31 -17.58 -6.48
N GLU A 482 -13.17 -17.94 -5.52
CA GLU A 482 -14.13 -19.04 -5.67
C GLU A 482 -15.23 -18.73 -6.70
N ILE A 483 -15.44 -17.44 -6.99
CA ILE A 483 -16.50 -16.93 -7.87
C ILE A 483 -15.99 -16.04 -9.01
N LEU A 484 -14.67 -15.92 -9.23
CA LEU A 484 -14.09 -15.32 -10.44
C LEU A 484 -13.82 -16.37 -11.49
#